data_AF-A0A8T7BPP2-F1
#
_entry.id   AF-A0A8T7BPP2-F1
#
_cell.length_a   1.000
_cell.length_b   1.000
_cell.length_c   1.000
_cell.angle_alpha   90.00
_cell.angle_beta   90.00
_cell.angle_gamma   90.00
#
_symmetry.space_group_name_H-M   'P 1'
#
loop_
_entity.id
_entity.type
_entity.pdbx_description
1 polymer ?
#
loop_
_entity_poly.entity_id
_entity_poly.type
_entity_poly.pdbx_seq_one_letter_code
_entity_poly.pdbx_strand_id
1 'polypeptide(L)'
;MLDKTDQPTPQDEAFQVRILDDVSRTFALTIPQLPEGLSRVVGNAYLLCRIADTIEDDKDLAFTCKREFSDLFIQVVAGDQSPVEFAKKLAPLLSDSTPVQEKHLIEETPAVIRITHSFNDRQRAALTRCIRIMADGMSKFQEAEVKNGLETQQDMDNYCYYVAGVVGEMLTELFCDYSKTVNIHHDKLMKLAVSFGQGLQMTNILKDIWDDQERHMCWLPNEVFMQYGTDLSELVP
;
A
#
# COMPACT_ATOMS: atom_id res chain seq x y z
N MET A 1 -22.47 -21.73 -0.55
CA MET A 1 -23.36 -20.81 -1.29
C MET A 1 -22.90 -19.42 -0.92
N LEU A 2 -22.30 -18.68 -1.85
CA LEU A 2 -22.03 -17.25 -1.64
C LEU A 2 -23.38 -16.55 -1.53
N ASP A 3 -23.59 -15.82 -0.44
CA ASP A 3 -24.84 -15.14 -0.17
C ASP A 3 -25.01 -13.98 -1.17
N LYS A 4 -26.24 -13.65 -1.57
CA LYS A 4 -26.49 -12.61 -2.60
C LYS A 4 -26.03 -11.20 -2.17
N THR A 5 -25.60 -11.04 -0.93
CA THR A 5 -25.03 -9.83 -0.33
C THR A 5 -23.53 -9.62 -0.60
N ASP A 6 -22.83 -10.59 -1.21
CA ASP A 6 -21.37 -10.54 -1.41
C ASP A 6 -20.92 -10.05 -2.80
N GLN A 7 -21.85 -9.71 -3.70
CA GLN A 7 -21.48 -9.13 -5.00
C GLN A 7 -21.37 -7.60 -4.92
N PRO A 8 -20.40 -6.99 -5.64
CA PRO A 8 -20.28 -5.54 -5.70
C PRO A 8 -21.52 -4.93 -6.36
N THR A 9 -22.01 -3.87 -5.76
CA THR A 9 -23.14 -3.07 -6.26
C THR A 9 -22.64 -1.97 -7.21
N PRO A 10 -23.51 -1.39 -8.05
CA PRO A 10 -23.15 -0.19 -8.83
C PRO A 10 -22.65 0.98 -7.96
N GLN A 11 -23.12 1.06 -6.72
CA GLN A 11 -22.66 2.04 -5.75
C GLN A 11 -21.22 1.78 -5.30
N ASP A 12 -20.83 0.52 -5.13
CA ASP A 12 -19.45 0.15 -4.80
C ASP A 12 -18.50 0.55 -5.93
N GLU A 13 -18.87 0.26 -7.18
CA GLU A 13 -18.07 0.63 -8.36
C GLU A 13 -17.94 2.15 -8.50
N ALA A 14 -19.05 2.88 -8.34
CA ALA A 14 -19.04 4.35 -8.38
C ALA A 14 -18.23 4.95 -7.24
N PHE A 15 -18.28 4.34 -6.05
CA PHE A 15 -17.46 4.71 -4.92
C PHE A 15 -15.97 4.55 -5.24
N GLN A 16 -15.55 3.38 -5.75
CA GLN A 16 -14.15 3.13 -6.10
C GLN A 16 -13.60 4.19 -7.07
N VAL A 17 -14.36 4.55 -8.11
CA VAL A 17 -13.93 5.57 -9.08
C VAL A 17 -13.76 6.93 -8.40
N ARG A 18 -14.75 7.37 -7.62
CA ARG A 18 -14.71 8.69 -6.96
C ARG A 18 -13.62 8.77 -5.89
N ILE A 19 -13.53 7.77 -5.01
CA ILE A 19 -12.59 7.81 -3.89
C ILE A 19 -11.14 7.73 -4.37
N LEU A 20 -10.89 7.08 -5.51
CA LEU A 20 -9.55 7.03 -6.12
C LEU A 20 -9.05 8.43 -6.48
N ASP A 21 -9.90 9.30 -7.03
CA ASP A 21 -9.57 10.70 -7.33
C ASP A 21 -9.28 11.51 -6.05
N ASP A 22 -9.98 11.18 -4.97
CA ASP A 22 -9.90 11.87 -3.68
C ASP A 22 -8.64 11.48 -2.88
N VAL A 23 -8.23 10.21 -2.94
CA VAL A 23 -7.08 9.65 -2.18
C VAL A 23 -5.83 9.45 -3.04
N SER A 24 -5.84 9.89 -4.30
CA SER A 24 -4.69 9.82 -5.19
C SER A 24 -4.59 11.02 -6.12
N ARG A 25 -3.45 11.72 -6.09
CA ARG A 25 -3.21 12.84 -7.02
C ARG A 25 -2.76 12.35 -8.39
N THR A 26 -1.68 11.56 -8.42
CA THR A 26 -1.02 11.15 -9.68
C THR A 26 -1.58 9.84 -10.23
N PHE A 27 -1.95 8.88 -9.39
CA PHE A 27 -2.49 7.60 -9.88
C PHE A 27 -3.93 7.71 -10.36
N ALA A 28 -4.72 8.64 -9.82
CA ALA A 28 -6.04 9.00 -10.37
C ALA A 28 -5.98 9.44 -11.84
N LEU A 29 -4.85 9.99 -12.31
CA LEU A 29 -4.68 10.37 -13.71
C LEU A 29 -4.28 9.20 -14.62
N THR A 30 -3.65 8.15 -14.06
CA THR A 30 -3.02 7.09 -14.85
C THR A 30 -3.79 5.78 -14.81
N ILE A 31 -4.37 5.41 -13.67
CA ILE A 31 -5.16 4.17 -13.51
C ILE A 31 -6.37 4.16 -14.46
N PRO A 32 -7.18 5.24 -14.59
CA PRO A 32 -8.32 5.25 -15.50
C PRO A 32 -7.95 5.13 -17.00
N GLN A 33 -6.67 5.31 -17.36
CA GLN A 33 -6.19 5.14 -18.74
C GLN A 33 -5.94 3.67 -19.10
N LEU A 34 -5.93 2.78 -18.10
CA LEU A 34 -5.84 1.34 -18.34
C LEU A 34 -7.16 0.83 -18.95
N PRO A 35 -7.12 -0.30 -19.70
CA PRO A 35 -8.35 -0.93 -20.16
C PRO A 35 -9.27 -1.30 -18.98
N GLU A 36 -10.59 -1.20 -19.17
CA GLU A 36 -11.61 -1.28 -18.12
C GLU A 36 -11.38 -2.39 -17.07
N GLY A 37 -11.18 -3.64 -17.51
CA GLY A 37 -10.95 -4.76 -16.59
C GLY A 37 -9.65 -4.66 -15.77
N LEU A 38 -8.60 -4.08 -16.34
CA LEU A 38 -7.33 -3.86 -15.66
C LEU A 38 -7.39 -2.62 -14.75
N SER A 39 -8.00 -1.53 -15.23
CA SER A 39 -8.25 -0.31 -14.45
C SER A 39 -9.02 -0.62 -13.17
N ARG A 40 -10.06 -1.46 -13.26
CA ARG A 40 -10.87 -1.87 -12.11
C ARG A 40 -10.06 -2.57 -11.03
N VAL A 41 -9.23 -3.55 -11.39
CA VAL A 41 -8.44 -4.31 -10.41
C VAL A 41 -7.25 -3.51 -9.89
N VAL A 42 -6.59 -2.71 -10.72
CA VAL A 42 -5.47 -1.86 -10.29
C VAL A 42 -5.96 -0.70 -9.40
N GLY A 43 -7.11 -0.11 -9.71
CA GLY A 43 -7.75 0.89 -8.85
C GLY A 43 -8.10 0.31 -7.48
N ASN A 44 -8.69 -0.88 -7.44
CA ASN A 44 -8.98 -1.56 -6.19
C ASN A 44 -7.70 -1.90 -5.40
N ALA A 45 -6.66 -2.37 -6.08
CA ALA A 45 -5.36 -2.66 -5.48
C ALA A 45 -4.75 -1.42 -4.80
N TYR A 46 -4.84 -0.27 -5.46
CA TYR A 46 -4.39 1.00 -4.89
C TYR A 46 -5.15 1.34 -3.61
N LEU A 47 -6.49 1.19 -3.60
CA LEU A 47 -7.31 1.46 -2.41
C LEU A 47 -6.96 0.53 -1.24
N LEU A 48 -6.69 -0.75 -1.51
CA LEU A 48 -6.22 -1.68 -0.48
C LEU A 48 -4.87 -1.26 0.10
N CYS A 49 -3.93 -0.83 -0.74
CA CYS A 49 -2.63 -0.33 -0.26
C CYS A 49 -2.82 0.96 0.55
N ARG A 50 -3.67 1.88 0.09
CA ARG A 50 -3.97 3.13 0.81
C ARG A 50 -4.60 2.87 2.18
N ILE A 51 -5.48 1.87 2.31
CA ILE A 51 -6.03 1.46 3.62
C ILE A 51 -4.92 0.98 4.55
N ALA A 52 -3.97 0.17 4.05
CA ALA A 52 -2.82 -0.27 4.83
C ALA A 52 -1.94 0.91 5.26
N ASP A 53 -1.63 1.84 4.33
CA ASP A 53 -0.89 3.07 4.62
C ASP A 53 -1.60 3.93 5.67
N THR A 54 -2.93 4.11 5.60
CA THR A 54 -3.68 4.91 6.57
C THR A 54 -3.58 4.34 7.99
N ILE A 55 -3.55 3.01 8.16
CA ILE A 55 -3.32 2.38 9.49
C ILE A 55 -1.89 2.67 9.96
N GLU A 56 -0.93 2.55 9.05
CA GLU A 56 0.50 2.68 9.30
C GLU A 56 0.90 4.12 9.67
N ASP A 57 0.39 5.09 8.93
CA ASP A 57 0.75 6.51 9.02
C ASP A 57 -0.05 7.28 10.09
N ASP A 58 -1.08 6.68 10.70
CA ASP A 58 -1.87 7.37 11.72
C ASP A 58 -1.00 7.77 12.92
N LYS A 59 -1.10 9.02 13.35
CA LYS A 59 -0.20 9.57 14.37
C LYS A 59 -0.64 9.27 15.82
N ASP A 60 -1.92 8.98 16.01
CA ASP A 60 -2.52 8.84 17.35
C ASP A 60 -2.76 7.36 17.71
N LEU A 61 -2.77 6.46 16.73
CA LEU A 61 -2.78 5.02 16.98
C LEU A 61 -1.48 4.55 17.63
N ALA A 62 -1.60 3.91 18.79
CA ALA A 62 -0.48 3.22 19.43
C ALA A 62 0.03 2.07 18.56
N PHE A 63 1.33 1.77 18.59
CA PHE A 63 1.96 0.71 17.80
C PHE A 63 1.27 -0.66 17.92
N THR A 64 0.87 -1.05 19.13
CA THR A 64 0.14 -2.32 19.34
C THR A 64 -1.19 -2.33 18.60
N CYS A 65 -1.88 -1.19 18.58
CA CYS A 65 -3.13 -1.01 17.88
C CYS A 65 -2.95 -1.05 16.35
N LYS A 66 -1.89 -0.41 15.83
CA LYS A 66 -1.54 -0.48 14.41
C LYS A 66 -1.28 -1.92 13.98
N ARG A 67 -0.50 -2.69 14.75
CA ARG A 67 -0.25 -4.11 14.47
C ARG A 67 -1.55 -4.93 14.49
N GLU A 68 -2.38 -4.76 15.51
CA GLU A 68 -3.67 -5.45 15.60
C GLU A 68 -4.59 -5.16 14.41
N PHE A 69 -4.67 -3.90 13.97
CA PHE A 69 -5.50 -3.52 12.82
C PHE A 69 -4.89 -3.96 11.48
N SER A 70 -3.56 -3.95 11.34
CA SER A 70 -2.87 -4.50 10.18
C SER A 70 -3.13 -6.01 10.05
N ASP A 71 -3.00 -6.78 11.14
CA ASP A 71 -3.32 -8.22 11.16
C ASP A 71 -4.80 -8.47 10.85
N LEU A 72 -5.70 -7.67 11.42
CA LEU A 72 -7.13 -7.75 11.14
C LEU A 72 -7.42 -7.42 9.68
N PHE A 73 -6.77 -6.41 9.10
CA PHE A 73 -6.95 -6.02 7.71
C PHE A 73 -6.49 -7.12 6.75
N ILE A 74 -5.38 -7.81 7.04
CA ILE A 74 -4.94 -8.99 6.28
C ILE A 74 -6.04 -10.06 6.26
N GLN A 75 -6.64 -10.34 7.42
CA GLN A 75 -7.73 -11.33 7.53
C GLN A 75 -9.01 -10.88 6.81
N VAL A 76 -9.32 -9.58 6.83
CA VAL A 76 -10.44 -9.01 6.07
C VAL A 76 -10.22 -9.18 4.57
N VAL A 77 -9.02 -8.89 4.05
CA VAL A 77 -8.68 -9.08 2.63
C VAL A 77 -8.68 -10.56 2.23
N ALA A 78 -8.33 -11.47 3.14
CA ALA A 78 -8.42 -12.91 2.93
C ALA A 78 -9.88 -13.42 2.95
N GLY A 79 -10.82 -12.65 3.48
CA GLY A 79 -12.23 -13.04 3.66
C GLY A 79 -12.52 -13.80 4.95
N ASP A 80 -11.57 -13.82 5.89
CA ASP A 80 -11.67 -14.53 7.18
C ASP A 80 -12.34 -13.67 8.27
N GLN A 81 -12.39 -12.35 8.08
CA GLN A 81 -12.98 -11.40 9.02
C GLN A 81 -13.91 -10.40 8.34
N SER A 82 -14.83 -9.81 9.11
CA SER A 82 -15.82 -8.86 8.59
C SER A 82 -15.21 -7.50 8.29
N PRO A 83 -15.28 -6.99 7.04
CA PRO A 83 -14.82 -5.64 6.73
C PRO A 83 -15.67 -4.56 7.41
N VAL A 84 -16.94 -4.85 7.70
CA VAL A 84 -17.85 -3.92 8.38
C VAL A 84 -17.42 -3.71 9.83
N GLU A 85 -17.10 -4.79 10.53
CA GLU A 85 -16.65 -4.70 11.92
C GLU A 85 -15.24 -4.12 12.04
N PHE A 86 -14.37 -4.40 11.06
CA PHE A 86 -13.08 -3.72 10.93
C PHE A 86 -13.26 -2.20 10.82
N ALA A 87 -14.04 -1.73 9.84
CA ALA A 87 -14.27 -0.31 9.60
C ALA A 87 -14.86 0.40 10.83
N LYS A 88 -15.89 -0.18 11.46
CA LYS A 88 -16.52 0.37 12.68
C LYS A 88 -15.56 0.50 13.85
N LYS A 89 -14.59 -0.42 13.98
CA LYS A 89 -13.62 -0.40 15.07
C LYS A 89 -12.49 0.60 14.82
N LEU A 90 -11.99 0.66 13.58
CA LEU A 90 -10.83 1.49 13.23
C LEU A 90 -11.21 2.97 13.04
N ALA A 91 -12.26 3.26 12.28
CA ALA A 91 -12.64 4.63 11.91
C ALA A 91 -12.71 5.63 13.10
N PRO A 92 -13.32 5.31 14.26
CA PRO A 92 -13.39 6.24 15.39
C PRO A 92 -12.06 6.41 16.15
N LEU A 93 -11.04 5.59 15.86
CA LEU A 93 -9.73 5.65 16.52
C LEU A 93 -8.70 6.44 15.70
N LEU A 94 -8.99 6.74 14.43
CA LEU A 94 -8.10 7.51 13.58
C LEU A 94 -7.96 8.95 14.07
N SER A 95 -6.72 9.45 14.04
CA SER A 95 -6.35 10.80 14.42
C SER A 95 -7.23 11.85 13.75
N ASP A 96 -7.54 12.95 14.45
CA ASP A 96 -8.17 14.12 13.85
C ASP A 96 -7.35 14.73 12.70
N SER A 97 -6.04 14.45 12.67
CA SER A 97 -5.14 14.88 11.59
C SER A 97 -5.18 13.99 10.35
N THR A 98 -5.78 12.79 10.42
CA THR A 98 -5.92 11.87 9.29
C THR A 98 -6.87 12.48 8.25
N PRO A 99 -6.50 12.53 6.95
CA PRO A 99 -7.31 13.16 5.92
C PRO A 99 -8.74 12.60 5.87
N VAL A 100 -9.72 13.49 5.68
CA VAL A 100 -11.16 13.13 5.69
C VAL A 100 -11.47 12.06 4.63
N GLN A 101 -10.84 12.15 3.47
CA GLN A 101 -10.98 11.21 2.37
C GLN A 101 -10.45 9.81 2.74
N GLU A 102 -9.36 9.74 3.50
CA GLU A 102 -8.82 8.47 3.99
C GLU A 102 -9.70 7.87 5.09
N LYS A 103 -10.22 8.69 6.01
CA LYS A 103 -11.22 8.22 7.00
C LYS A 103 -12.45 7.62 6.31
N HIS A 104 -12.97 8.31 5.29
CA HIS A 104 -14.10 7.83 4.50
C HIS A 104 -13.76 6.54 3.73
N LEU A 105 -12.52 6.39 3.23
CA LEU A 105 -12.05 5.15 2.65
C LEU A 105 -12.04 3.99 3.66
N ILE A 106 -11.62 4.24 4.91
CA ILE A 106 -11.68 3.25 5.99
C ILE A 106 -13.13 2.85 6.29
N GLU A 107 -14.04 3.82 6.41
CA GLU A 107 -15.47 3.57 6.63
C GLU A 107 -16.08 2.69 5.53
N GLU A 108 -15.69 2.92 4.27
CA GLU A 108 -16.17 2.20 3.09
C GLU A 108 -15.29 1.01 2.67
N THR A 109 -14.41 0.52 3.57
CA THR A 109 -13.69 -0.75 3.39
C THR A 109 -14.60 -1.90 2.93
N PRO A 110 -15.85 -2.06 3.43
CA PRO A 110 -16.75 -3.10 2.92
C PRO A 110 -17.00 -3.04 1.41
N ALA A 111 -17.10 -1.86 0.81
CA ALA A 111 -17.27 -1.70 -0.64
C ALA A 111 -16.03 -2.16 -1.40
N VAL A 112 -14.84 -1.73 -0.94
CA VAL A 112 -13.55 -2.12 -1.52
C VAL A 112 -13.40 -3.64 -1.49
N ILE A 113 -13.72 -4.27 -0.36
CA ILE A 113 -13.59 -5.72 -0.15
C ILE A 113 -14.59 -6.52 -0.99
N ARG A 114 -15.85 -6.08 -1.13
CA ARG A 114 -16.81 -6.71 -2.07
C ARG A 114 -16.27 -6.71 -3.50
N ILE A 115 -15.67 -5.62 -3.94
CA ILE A 115 -15.01 -5.55 -5.25
C ILE A 115 -13.82 -6.52 -5.30
N THR A 116 -12.96 -6.54 -4.28
CA THR A 116 -11.81 -7.47 -4.17
C THR A 116 -12.24 -8.93 -4.36
N HIS A 117 -13.28 -9.37 -3.64
CA HIS A 117 -13.73 -10.76 -3.71
C HIS A 117 -14.43 -11.11 -5.03
N SER A 118 -14.84 -10.12 -5.83
CA SER A 118 -15.41 -10.34 -7.16
C SER A 118 -14.39 -10.70 -8.24
N PHE A 119 -13.10 -10.45 -8.00
CA PHE A 119 -12.02 -10.72 -8.96
C PHE A 119 -11.75 -12.21 -9.13
N ASN A 120 -10.97 -12.59 -10.15
CA ASN A 120 -10.58 -13.99 -10.34
C ASN A 120 -9.55 -14.45 -9.30
N ASP A 121 -9.29 -15.76 -9.22
CA ASP A 121 -8.38 -16.35 -8.24
C ASP A 121 -6.96 -15.78 -8.30
N ARG A 122 -6.43 -15.55 -9.52
CA ARG A 122 -5.08 -15.02 -9.72
C ARG A 122 -4.95 -13.60 -9.20
N GLN A 123 -5.92 -12.75 -9.54
CA GLN A 123 -6.00 -11.37 -9.08
C GLN A 123 -6.11 -11.32 -7.56
N ARG A 124 -7.05 -12.07 -6.96
CA ARG A 124 -7.20 -12.12 -5.50
C ARG A 124 -5.92 -12.59 -4.80
N ALA A 125 -5.29 -13.65 -5.30
CA ALA A 125 -4.05 -14.15 -4.74
C ALA A 125 -2.92 -13.10 -4.77
N ALA A 126 -2.80 -12.34 -5.86
CA ALA A 126 -1.83 -11.24 -5.96
C ALA A 126 -2.11 -10.12 -4.96
N LEU A 127 -3.37 -9.69 -4.83
CA LEU A 127 -3.80 -8.65 -3.89
C LEU A 127 -3.56 -9.07 -2.43
N THR A 128 -4.04 -10.26 -2.03
CA THR A 128 -3.87 -10.78 -0.66
C THR A 128 -2.40 -10.96 -0.31
N ARG A 129 -1.58 -11.47 -1.26
CA ARG A 129 -0.13 -11.60 -1.04
C ARG A 129 0.52 -10.24 -0.84
N CYS A 130 0.17 -9.25 -1.66
CA CYS A 130 0.72 -7.90 -1.57
C CYS A 130 0.42 -7.28 -0.21
N ILE A 131 -0.85 -7.23 0.18
CA ILE A 131 -1.27 -6.61 1.44
C ILE A 131 -0.65 -7.30 2.65
N ARG A 132 -0.57 -8.64 2.65
CA ARG A 132 0.09 -9.37 3.74
C ARG A 132 1.55 -8.99 3.88
N ILE A 133 2.33 -9.07 2.80
CA ILE A 133 3.77 -8.77 2.84
C ILE A 133 4.01 -7.29 3.18
N MET A 134 3.21 -6.38 2.63
CA MET A 134 3.30 -4.95 2.90
C MET A 134 3.02 -4.65 4.37
N ALA A 135 1.86 -5.07 4.90
CA ALA A 135 1.48 -4.83 6.29
C ALA A 135 2.44 -5.49 7.30
N ASP A 136 2.85 -6.74 7.06
CA ASP A 136 3.85 -7.42 7.89
C ASP A 136 5.19 -6.67 7.87
N GLY A 137 5.58 -6.16 6.70
CA GLY A 137 6.82 -5.42 6.49
C GLY A 137 6.85 -4.08 7.20
N MET A 138 5.82 -3.25 6.98
CA MET A 138 5.71 -1.93 7.59
C MET A 138 5.73 -2.00 9.13
N SER A 139 5.05 -3.00 9.71
CA SER A 139 5.03 -3.22 11.15
C SER A 139 6.42 -3.48 11.79
N LYS A 140 7.41 -3.93 11.01
CA LYS A 140 8.80 -4.14 11.48
C LYS A 140 9.60 -2.85 11.51
N PHE A 141 9.28 -1.90 10.62
CA PHE A 141 9.97 -0.62 10.54
C PHE A 141 9.39 0.42 11.50
N GLN A 142 8.18 0.22 12.02
CA GLN A 142 7.63 1.04 13.12
C GLN A 142 8.47 1.01 14.40
N GLU A 143 9.09 -0.13 14.69
CA GLU A 143 9.94 -0.31 15.88
C GLU A 143 11.35 0.27 15.67
N ALA A 144 11.73 0.55 14.42
CA ALA A 144 13.06 1.04 14.08
C ALA A 144 13.16 2.55 14.33
N GLU A 145 14.17 2.97 15.09
CA GLU A 145 14.49 4.39 15.26
C GLU A 145 15.19 4.92 14.00
N VAL A 146 14.41 5.22 12.97
CA VAL A 146 14.92 5.68 11.65
C VAL A 146 15.28 7.17 11.62
N LYS A 147 15.27 7.86 12.77
CA LYS A 147 15.51 9.30 12.85
C LYS A 147 16.85 9.72 12.22
N ASN A 148 17.86 8.91 12.41
CA ASN A 148 19.21 9.20 11.93
C ASN A 148 19.52 8.49 10.61
N GLY A 149 18.55 7.88 9.93
CA GLY A 149 18.77 7.06 8.75
C GLY A 149 18.69 5.56 9.06
N LEU A 150 18.51 4.77 8.00
CA LEU A 150 18.65 3.32 8.08
C LEU A 150 20.13 2.94 8.22
N GLU A 151 20.44 1.82 8.87
CA GLU A 151 21.85 1.45 9.11
C GLU A 151 22.59 1.19 7.80
N THR A 152 22.03 0.33 6.95
CA THR A 152 22.68 -0.16 5.72
C THR A 152 21.85 0.07 4.47
N GLN A 153 22.49 -0.03 3.30
CA GLN A 153 21.77 -0.06 2.01
C GLN A 153 20.76 -1.23 1.97
N GLN A 154 21.10 -2.36 2.57
CA GLN A 154 20.23 -3.53 2.61
C GLN A 154 18.95 -3.27 3.41
N ASP A 155 19.00 -2.47 4.48
CA ASP A 155 17.81 -2.08 5.24
C ASP A 155 16.89 -1.19 4.41
N MET A 156 17.44 -0.26 3.64
CA MET A 156 16.66 0.54 2.69
C MET A 156 16.05 -0.33 1.59
N ASP A 157 16.80 -1.29 1.05
CA ASP A 157 16.30 -2.21 0.02
C ASP A 157 15.15 -3.07 0.57
N ASN A 158 15.27 -3.54 1.82
CA ASN A 158 14.23 -4.28 2.52
C ASN A 158 12.99 -3.42 2.76
N TYR A 159 13.15 -2.19 3.25
CA TYR A 159 12.04 -1.25 3.43
C TYR A 159 11.32 -0.99 2.09
N CYS A 160 12.08 -0.60 1.06
CA CYS A 160 11.54 -0.37 -0.28
C CYS A 160 10.85 -1.60 -0.88
N TYR A 161 11.31 -2.81 -0.56
CA TYR A 161 10.64 -4.03 -0.97
C TYR A 161 9.22 -4.13 -0.40
N TYR A 162 9.06 -3.91 0.91
CA TYR A 162 7.77 -4.05 1.57
C TYR A 162 6.74 -3.01 1.13
N VAL A 163 7.16 -1.75 0.94
CA VAL A 163 6.22 -0.65 0.62
C VAL A 163 5.99 -0.46 -0.88
N ALA A 164 6.92 -0.93 -1.75
CA ALA A 164 6.80 -0.70 -3.19
C ALA A 164 7.24 -1.87 -4.08
N GLY A 165 8.27 -2.64 -3.68
CA GLY A 165 8.74 -3.79 -4.46
C GLY A 165 7.65 -4.86 -4.62
N VAL A 166 6.94 -5.19 -3.55
CA VAL A 166 5.82 -6.13 -3.56
C VAL A 166 4.63 -5.61 -4.40
N VAL A 167 4.43 -4.29 -4.44
CA VAL A 167 3.43 -3.65 -5.32
C VAL A 167 3.81 -3.87 -6.78
N GLY A 168 5.10 -3.78 -7.13
CA GLY A 168 5.60 -4.10 -8.46
C GLY A 168 5.32 -5.55 -8.87
N GLU A 169 5.49 -6.50 -7.94
CA GLU A 169 5.16 -7.92 -8.16
C GLU A 169 3.64 -8.10 -8.38
N MET A 170 2.82 -7.49 -7.53
CA MET A 170 1.37 -7.51 -7.66
C MET A 170 0.91 -6.95 -9.00
N LEU A 171 1.39 -5.76 -9.40
CA LEU A 171 1.06 -5.17 -10.70
C LEU A 171 1.51 -6.08 -11.84
N THR A 172 2.69 -6.69 -11.75
CA THR A 172 3.15 -7.63 -12.79
C THR A 172 2.19 -8.80 -12.96
N GLU A 173 1.70 -9.38 -11.86
CA GLU A 173 0.69 -10.44 -11.90
C GLU A 173 -0.63 -9.98 -12.51
N LEU A 174 -1.13 -8.79 -12.14
CA LEU A 174 -2.37 -8.24 -12.67
C LEU A 174 -2.28 -7.98 -14.19
N PHE A 175 -1.15 -7.45 -14.66
CA PHE A 175 -0.93 -7.19 -16.09
C PHE A 175 -0.77 -8.49 -16.89
N CYS A 176 -0.10 -9.49 -16.31
CA CYS A 176 0.04 -10.82 -16.90
C CYS A 176 -1.28 -11.59 -16.95
N ASP A 177 -2.14 -11.46 -15.93
CA ASP A 177 -3.48 -12.03 -15.93
C ASP A 177 -4.36 -11.39 -17.03
N TYR A 178 -4.28 -10.07 -17.18
CA TYR A 178 -5.05 -9.34 -18.17
C TYR A 178 -4.61 -9.62 -19.62
N SER A 179 -3.30 -9.67 -19.88
CA SER A 179 -2.76 -9.74 -21.25
C SER A 179 -1.88 -10.97 -21.48
N LYS A 180 -2.35 -11.87 -22.37
CA LYS A 180 -1.57 -13.04 -22.81
C LYS A 180 -0.22 -12.66 -23.43
N THR A 181 -0.17 -11.53 -24.12
CA THR A 181 1.07 -11.01 -24.73
C THR A 181 2.06 -10.49 -23.69
N VAL A 182 1.58 -10.01 -22.54
CA VAL A 182 2.46 -9.66 -21.43
C VAL A 182 2.88 -10.93 -20.68
N ASN A 183 1.94 -11.86 -20.47
CA ASN A 183 2.14 -13.10 -19.73
C ASN A 183 3.24 -14.02 -20.30
N ILE A 184 3.47 -14.02 -21.62
CA ILE A 184 4.61 -14.74 -22.23
C ILE A 184 5.97 -14.26 -21.71
N HIS A 185 6.05 -13.07 -21.12
CA HIS A 185 7.25 -12.50 -20.51
C HIS A 185 7.22 -12.53 -18.97
N HIS A 186 6.27 -13.23 -18.37
CA HIS A 186 6.02 -13.26 -16.92
C HIS A 186 7.32 -13.40 -16.10
N ASP A 187 8.10 -14.45 -16.33
CA ASP A 187 9.30 -14.74 -15.54
C ASP A 187 10.38 -13.65 -15.66
N LYS A 188 10.44 -12.98 -16.81
CA LYS A 188 11.34 -11.83 -17.02
C LYS A 188 10.82 -10.61 -16.27
N LEU A 189 9.52 -10.33 -16.36
CA LEU A 189 8.90 -9.18 -15.69
C LEU A 189 8.96 -9.32 -14.17
N MET A 190 8.68 -10.51 -13.63
CA MET A 190 8.77 -10.77 -12.18
C MET A 190 10.17 -10.55 -11.62
N LYS A 191 11.22 -10.87 -12.37
CA LYS A 191 12.61 -10.57 -11.98
C LYS A 191 12.93 -9.06 -11.95
N LEU A 192 12.16 -8.24 -12.67
CA LEU A 192 12.32 -6.79 -12.73
C LEU A 192 11.36 -6.05 -11.80
N ALA A 193 10.26 -6.71 -11.41
CA ALA A 193 9.15 -6.13 -10.67
C ALA A 193 9.57 -5.44 -9.37
N VAL A 194 10.45 -6.10 -8.60
CA VAL A 194 10.98 -5.54 -7.35
C VAL A 194 11.78 -4.27 -7.62
N SER A 195 12.71 -4.31 -8.57
CA SER A 195 13.55 -3.15 -8.91
C SER A 195 12.74 -1.97 -9.47
N PHE A 196 11.64 -2.25 -10.18
CA PHE A 196 10.70 -1.23 -10.64
C PHE A 196 10.04 -0.50 -9.47
N GLY A 197 9.50 -1.26 -8.50
CA GLY A 197 8.90 -0.69 -7.29
C GLY A 197 9.92 0.06 -6.43
N GLN A 198 11.09 -0.53 -6.20
CA GLN A 198 12.17 0.09 -5.43
C GLN A 198 12.64 1.39 -6.06
N GLY A 199 12.82 1.46 -7.38
CA GLY A 199 13.24 2.69 -8.06
C GLY A 199 12.27 3.86 -7.86
N LEU A 200 10.96 3.58 -7.88
CA LEU A 200 9.93 4.57 -7.58
C LEU A 200 9.99 5.01 -6.11
N GLN A 201 10.17 4.07 -5.17
CA GLN A 201 10.23 4.40 -3.75
C GLN A 201 11.49 5.18 -3.38
N MET A 202 12.65 4.80 -3.92
CA MET A 202 13.89 5.53 -3.73
C MET A 202 13.77 6.96 -4.26
N THR A 203 13.04 7.15 -5.37
CA THR A 203 12.75 8.50 -5.88
C THR A 203 11.89 9.29 -4.90
N ASN A 204 10.87 8.68 -4.29
CA ASN A 204 10.06 9.34 -3.26
C ASN A 204 10.88 9.67 -2.01
N ILE A 205 11.71 8.75 -1.50
CA ILE A 205 12.60 9.00 -0.34
C ILE A 205 13.48 10.23 -0.58
N LEU A 206 14.05 10.38 -1.78
CA LEU A 206 14.86 11.55 -2.11
C LEU A 206 14.05 12.83 -2.26
N LYS A 207 12.87 12.73 -2.88
CA LYS A 207 11.99 13.87 -3.18
C LYS A 207 11.32 14.42 -1.91
N ASP A 208 10.99 13.55 -0.96
CA ASP A 208 10.22 13.86 0.25
C ASP A 208 11.12 13.99 1.51
N ILE A 209 12.45 14.01 1.33
CA ILE A 209 13.45 14.00 2.43
C ILE A 209 13.19 15.08 3.50
N TRP A 210 12.80 16.29 3.10
CA TRP A 210 12.56 17.39 4.04
C TRP A 210 11.24 17.21 4.80
N ASP A 211 10.19 16.72 4.12
CA ASP A 211 8.90 16.43 4.73
C ASP A 211 9.00 15.26 5.74
N ASP A 212 9.89 14.30 5.47
CA ASP A 212 10.20 13.18 6.37
C ASP A 212 11.02 13.66 7.58
N GLN A 213 11.99 14.56 7.38
CA GLN A 213 12.79 15.12 8.46
C GLN A 213 11.94 15.92 9.46
N GLU A 214 10.94 16.68 9.00
CA GLU A 214 9.96 17.37 9.85
C GLU A 214 9.20 16.40 10.78
N ARG A 215 9.11 15.13 10.39
CA ARG A 215 8.49 14.04 11.17
C ARG A 215 9.51 13.22 11.95
N HIS A 216 10.77 13.66 11.98
CA HIS A 216 11.90 12.95 12.59
C HIS A 216 12.14 11.56 11.99
N MET A 217 11.94 11.41 10.68
CA MET A 217 12.23 10.19 9.92
C MET A 217 13.31 10.45 8.88
N CYS A 218 14.19 9.47 8.65
CA CYS A 218 15.14 9.48 7.55
C CYS A 218 15.29 8.05 7.00
N TRP A 219 14.94 7.86 5.73
CA TRP A 219 14.99 6.54 5.07
C TRP A 219 16.28 6.30 4.28
N LEU A 220 17.22 7.24 4.30
CA LEU A 220 18.50 7.11 3.63
C LEU A 220 19.44 6.18 4.41
N PRO A 221 20.28 5.38 3.72
CA PRO A 221 21.20 4.44 4.35
C PRO A 221 22.48 5.15 4.84
N ASN A 222 22.67 5.21 6.16
CA ASN A 222 23.82 5.82 6.83
C ASN A 222 25.15 5.32 6.29
N GLU A 223 25.29 4.00 6.11
CA GLU A 223 26.51 3.38 5.59
C GLU A 223 26.99 4.02 4.29
N VAL A 224 26.07 4.38 3.38
CA VAL A 224 26.42 4.98 2.08
C VAL A 224 26.87 6.41 2.25
N PHE A 225 26.15 7.22 3.03
CA PHE A 225 26.42 8.66 3.16
C PHE A 225 27.62 8.96 4.06
N MET A 226 27.85 8.16 5.10
CA MET A 226 29.04 8.29 5.95
C MET A 226 30.33 8.07 5.17
N GLN A 227 30.34 7.21 4.14
CA GLN A 227 31.51 7.02 3.26
C GLN A 227 31.93 8.32 2.55
N TYR A 228 31.00 9.26 2.38
CA TYR A 228 31.24 10.57 1.78
C TYR A 228 31.31 11.70 2.82
N GLY A 229 31.36 11.38 4.12
CA GLY A 229 31.45 12.35 5.20
C GLY A 229 30.17 13.16 5.42
N THR A 230 29.02 12.61 5.04
CA THR A 230 27.70 13.23 5.28
C THR A 230 27.03 12.56 6.47
N ASP A 231 26.80 13.33 7.54
CA ASP A 231 26.00 12.91 8.69
C ASP A 231 24.52 13.22 8.39
N LEU A 232 23.70 12.17 8.30
CA LEU A 232 22.27 12.31 8.00
C LEU A 232 21.49 13.00 9.14
N SER A 233 22.01 12.98 10.37
CA SER A 233 21.37 13.68 11.50
C SER A 233 21.55 15.20 11.46
N GLU A 234 22.50 15.68 10.67
CA GLU A 234 22.83 17.11 10.49
C GLU A 234 22.34 17.68 9.14
N LEU A 235 21.52 16.94 8.39
CA LEU A 235 20.94 17.39 7.13
C LEU A 235 20.15 18.70 7.32
N VAL A 236 20.40 19.67 6.44
CA VAL A 236 19.68 20.97 6.40
C VAL A 236 19.24 21.31 4.97
N PRO A 237 18.06 21.93 4.79
CA PRO A 237 17.52 22.31 3.47
C PRO A 237 18.41 23.21 2.61
#